data_AF-A0AAJ2PVF7-F1
#
_entry.id   AF-A0AAJ2PVF7-F1
#
_cell.length_a   1.000
_cell.length_b   1.000
_cell.length_c   1.000
_cell.angle_alpha   90.00
_cell.angle_beta   90.00
_cell.angle_gamma   90.00
#
_symmetry.space_group_name_H-M   'P 1'
#
loop_
_entity.id
_entity.type
_entity.pdbx_description
1 polymer ?
#
loop_
_entity_poly.entity_id
_entity_poly.type
_entity_poly.pdbx_seq_one_letter_code
_entity_poly.pdbx_strand_id
1 'polypeptide(L)'
;MTHVHDHGGGVRSVEVPIPDNPLGHTLVYVVDTDRGPVLVDTGWDDPASWDTLTAGLTACGTSVAEIHGVVITHHHPDHHGLSGAVREASGAWIAMHAADTAIVRRTRGTGPDRWFTYMTDKLTAAGAPEEHLAPLRAPRRP
;
A
#
# COMPACT_ATOMS: atom_id res chain seq x y z
N MET A 1 8.04 -1.29 17.59
CA MET A 1 7.05 -0.44 18.27
C MET A 1 6.32 0.33 17.18
N THR A 2 5.00 0.44 17.25
CA THR A 2 4.25 1.19 16.25
C THR A 2 4.46 2.69 16.44
N HIS A 3 4.78 3.40 15.38
CA HIS A 3 4.96 4.85 15.40
C HIS A 3 3.66 5.53 14.96
N VAL A 4 3.05 6.25 15.89
CA VAL A 4 1.81 7.02 15.67
C VAL A 4 2.09 8.49 15.96
N HIS A 5 1.63 9.35 15.07
CA HIS A 5 1.67 10.80 15.25
C HIS A 5 0.25 11.38 15.25
N ASP A 6 -0.05 12.22 16.25
CA ASP A 6 -1.29 13.00 16.30
C ASP A 6 -1.07 14.38 15.67
N HIS A 7 -1.79 14.65 14.58
CA HIS A 7 -1.74 15.93 13.87
C HIS A 7 -2.76 16.93 14.43
N GLY A 8 -3.63 16.51 15.36
CA GLY A 8 -4.76 17.27 15.85
C GLY A 8 -5.97 17.21 14.92
N GLY A 9 -7.11 17.72 15.39
CA GLY A 9 -8.34 17.82 14.59
C GLY A 9 -8.92 16.47 14.13
N GLY A 10 -8.66 15.38 14.88
CA GLY A 10 -9.12 14.04 14.53
C GLY A 10 -8.28 13.35 13.44
N VAL A 11 -7.07 13.83 13.16
CA VAL A 11 -6.17 13.25 12.15
C VAL A 11 -4.92 12.70 12.82
N ARG A 12 -4.65 11.41 12.59
CA ARG A 12 -3.44 10.71 13.04
C ARG A 12 -2.77 10.01 11.88
N SER A 13 -1.47 9.74 11.98
CA SER A 13 -0.76 8.89 11.02
C SER A 13 -0.05 7.73 11.71
N VAL A 14 -0.03 6.60 11.05
CA VAL A 14 0.70 5.38 11.43
C VAL A 14 1.78 5.13 10.39
N GLU A 15 3.03 4.96 10.83
CA GLU A 15 4.09 4.47 9.95
C GLU A 15 3.93 2.96 9.74
N VAL A 16 3.48 2.55 8.56
CA VAL A 16 3.33 1.15 8.19
C VAL A 16 4.53 0.72 7.35
N PRO A 17 5.29 -0.30 7.78
CA PRO A 17 6.55 -0.67 7.13
C PRO A 17 6.35 -1.16 5.69
N ILE A 18 7.38 -0.95 4.88
CA ILE A 18 7.55 -1.59 3.58
C ILE A 18 8.77 -2.52 3.71
N PRO A 19 8.58 -3.84 3.91
CA PRO A 19 9.68 -4.77 4.11
C PRO A 19 10.66 -4.77 2.94
N ASP A 20 11.96 -4.91 3.27
CA ASP A 20 13.06 -5.00 2.31
C ASP A 20 13.12 -3.85 1.28
N ASN A 21 12.62 -2.66 1.65
CA ASN A 21 12.55 -1.51 0.77
C ASN A 21 13.26 -0.29 1.40
N PRO A 22 14.09 0.46 0.63
CA PRO A 22 14.82 1.62 1.14
C PRO A 22 13.92 2.78 1.60
N LEU A 23 12.65 2.83 1.19
CA LEU A 23 11.68 3.82 1.68
C LEU A 23 11.34 3.61 3.16
N GLY A 24 11.47 2.38 3.68
CA GLY A 24 11.22 2.04 5.08
C GLY A 24 9.75 1.91 5.45
N HIS A 25 8.91 2.93 5.20
CA HIS A 25 7.49 2.91 5.54
C HIS A 25 6.64 3.81 4.62
N THR A 26 5.33 3.59 4.65
CA THR A 26 4.30 4.52 4.16
C THR A 26 3.49 5.03 5.33
N LEU A 27 3.05 6.29 5.25
CA LEU A 27 2.10 6.85 6.21
C LEU A 27 0.69 6.44 5.84
N VAL A 28 0.02 5.74 6.76
CA VAL A 28 -1.43 5.52 6.72
C VAL A 28 -2.08 6.54 7.64
N TYR A 29 -3.01 7.33 7.13
CA TYR A 29 -3.72 8.29 7.97
C TYR A 29 -5.03 7.72 8.47
N VAL A 30 -5.34 8.00 9.74
CA VAL A 30 -6.61 7.71 10.39
C VAL A 30 -7.33 9.03 10.60
N VAL A 31 -8.49 9.19 9.96
CA VAL A 31 -9.29 10.41 9.99
C VAL A 31 -10.63 10.13 10.66
N ASP A 32 -10.90 10.82 11.76
CA ASP A 32 -12.17 10.71 12.47
C ASP A 32 -13.32 11.31 11.64
N THR A 33 -14.45 10.61 11.63
CA THR A 33 -15.70 11.09 11.02
C THR A 33 -16.88 10.72 11.89
N ASP A 34 -18.02 11.38 11.69
CA ASP A 34 -19.26 11.08 12.42
C ASP A 34 -19.82 9.66 12.19
N ARG A 35 -19.31 8.94 11.18
CA ARG A 35 -19.75 7.56 10.86
C ARG A 35 -18.73 6.48 11.22
N GLY A 36 -17.62 6.87 11.84
CA GLY A 36 -16.48 6.01 12.14
C GLY A 36 -15.22 6.41 11.36
N PRO A 37 -14.03 5.95 11.78
CA PRO A 37 -12.78 6.39 11.18
C PRO A 37 -12.66 5.97 9.70
N VAL A 38 -12.06 6.84 8.90
CA VAL A 38 -11.70 6.57 7.51
C VAL A 38 -10.18 6.53 7.40
N LEU A 39 -9.66 5.54 6.68
CA LEU A 39 -8.24 5.47 6.36
C LEU A 39 -7.94 6.20 5.06
N VAL A 40 -6.80 6.89 5.03
CA VAL A 40 -6.12 7.25 3.77
C VAL A 40 -4.94 6.32 3.63
N ASP A 41 -4.98 5.51 2.57
CA ASP A 41 -4.09 4.37 2.33
C ASP A 41 -4.14 3.28 3.41
N THR A 42 -3.40 2.20 3.20
CA THR A 42 -3.45 0.98 4.01
C THR A 42 -2.10 0.31 4.23
N GLY A 43 -1.05 0.72 3.50
CA GLY A 43 0.26 0.09 3.62
C GLY A 43 0.47 -1.08 2.66
N TRP A 44 1.64 -1.71 2.82
CA TRP A 44 2.11 -2.83 2.02
C TRP A 44 1.47 -4.16 2.44
N ASP A 45 1.16 -5.03 1.48
CA ASP A 45 0.58 -6.37 1.72
C ASP A 45 1.64 -7.34 2.28
N ASP A 46 1.86 -7.26 3.59
CA ASP A 46 2.77 -8.10 4.37
C ASP A 46 2.26 -8.29 5.80
N PRO A 47 2.50 -9.46 6.44
CA PRO A 47 2.07 -9.70 7.82
C PRO A 47 2.59 -8.70 8.85
N ALA A 48 3.85 -8.26 8.76
CA ALA A 48 4.40 -7.27 9.69
C ALA A 48 3.79 -5.88 9.47
N SER A 49 3.46 -5.55 8.23
CA SER A 49 2.72 -4.32 7.88
C SER A 49 1.30 -4.38 8.44
N TRP A 50 0.62 -5.53 8.36
CA TRP A 50 -0.70 -5.74 8.96
C TRP A 50 -0.69 -5.61 10.50
N ASP A 51 0.25 -6.27 11.16
CA ASP A 51 0.42 -6.19 12.61
C ASP A 51 0.70 -4.75 13.05
N THR A 52 1.55 -4.04 12.29
CA THR A 52 1.87 -2.63 12.59
C THR A 52 0.65 -1.73 12.39
N LEU A 53 -0.10 -1.90 11.29
CA LEU A 53 -1.32 -1.13 11.03
C LEU A 53 -2.34 -1.33 12.16
N THR A 54 -2.66 -2.58 12.50
CA THR A 54 -3.69 -2.90 13.51
C THR A 54 -3.29 -2.44 14.92
N ALA A 55 -2.02 -2.58 15.29
CA ALA A 55 -1.49 -2.02 16.53
C ALA A 55 -1.53 -0.48 16.52
N GLY A 56 -1.29 0.15 15.37
CA GLY A 56 -1.37 1.60 15.19
C GLY A 56 -2.78 2.14 15.31
N LEU A 57 -3.77 1.45 14.75
CA LEU A 57 -5.19 1.75 14.94
C LEU A 57 -5.58 1.65 16.41
N THR A 58 -5.11 0.62 17.12
CA THR A 58 -5.32 0.46 18.56
C THR A 58 -4.71 1.63 19.36
N ALA A 59 -3.50 2.07 19.00
CA ALA A 59 -2.87 3.24 19.59
C ALA A 59 -3.59 4.55 19.24
N CYS A 60 -4.31 4.60 18.11
CA CYS A 60 -5.25 5.65 17.77
C CYS A 60 -6.62 5.51 18.49
N GLY A 61 -6.78 4.58 19.44
CA GLY A 61 -8.03 4.43 20.18
C GLY A 61 -9.20 3.91 19.34
N THR A 62 -8.92 3.20 18.24
CA THR A 62 -9.92 2.49 17.43
C THR A 62 -9.42 1.07 17.11
N SER A 63 -10.14 0.33 16.29
CA SER A 63 -9.74 -0.98 15.80
C SER A 63 -10.03 -1.11 14.32
N VAL A 64 -9.40 -2.11 13.67
CA VAL A 64 -9.68 -2.35 12.25
C VAL A 64 -11.16 -2.62 11.98
N ALA A 65 -11.87 -3.29 12.90
CA ALA A 65 -13.29 -3.60 12.77
C ALA A 65 -14.21 -2.37 12.76
N GLU A 66 -13.73 -1.22 13.26
CA GLU A 66 -14.50 0.03 13.32
C GLU A 66 -14.25 0.94 12.10
N ILE A 67 -13.30 0.59 11.23
CA ILE A 67 -12.99 1.39 10.05
C ILE A 67 -14.21 1.45 9.13
N HIS A 68 -14.72 2.66 8.91
CA HIS A 68 -15.89 2.91 8.09
C HIS A 68 -15.56 2.86 6.59
N GLY A 69 -14.36 3.30 6.21
CA GLY A 69 -13.98 3.46 4.82
C GLY A 69 -12.48 3.58 4.61
N VAL A 70 -12.07 3.37 3.37
CA VAL A 70 -10.68 3.50 2.92
C VAL A 70 -10.66 4.32 1.63
N VAL A 71 -9.89 5.40 1.62
CA VAL A 71 -9.57 6.16 0.41
C VAL A 71 -8.12 5.89 0.05
N ILE A 72 -7.88 5.42 -1.17
CA ILE A 72 -6.53 5.17 -1.68
C ILE A 72 -6.07 6.35 -2.53
N THR A 73 -4.86 6.82 -2.26
CA THR A 73 -4.22 7.94 -2.98
C THR A 73 -3.88 7.56 -4.43
N HIS A 74 -3.15 6.47 -4.66
CA HIS A 74 -2.83 5.95 -5.99
C HIS A 74 -2.53 4.44 -5.98
N HIS A 75 -2.32 3.88 -7.17
CA HIS A 75 -2.21 2.43 -7.39
C HIS A 75 -0.90 1.75 -6.92
N HIS A 76 0.03 2.44 -6.27
CA HIS A 76 1.25 1.76 -5.83
C HIS A 76 0.95 0.82 -4.64
N PRO A 77 1.59 -0.36 -4.58
CA PRO A 77 1.25 -1.43 -3.65
C PRO A 77 1.45 -1.08 -2.17
N ASP A 78 2.34 -0.14 -1.86
CA ASP A 78 2.56 0.41 -0.51
C ASP A 78 1.40 1.26 0.00
N HIS A 79 0.47 1.67 -0.86
CA HIS A 79 -0.71 2.44 -0.46
C HIS A 79 -1.96 1.56 -0.32
N HIS A 80 -2.15 0.61 -1.23
CA HIS A 80 -3.40 -0.15 -1.31
C HIS A 80 -3.26 -1.63 -0.92
N GLY A 81 -2.06 -2.08 -0.56
CA GLY A 81 -1.73 -3.49 -0.33
C GLY A 81 -2.71 -4.17 0.62
N LEU A 82 -2.91 -3.58 1.80
CA LEU A 82 -3.77 -4.13 2.85
C LEU A 82 -5.25 -3.79 2.72
N SER A 83 -5.66 -3.05 1.68
CA SER A 83 -7.06 -2.60 1.52
C SER A 83 -8.07 -3.75 1.47
N GLY A 84 -7.69 -4.89 0.90
CA GLY A 84 -8.51 -6.11 0.90
C GLY A 84 -8.74 -6.65 2.32
N ALA A 85 -7.67 -6.80 3.09
CA ALA A 85 -7.70 -7.30 4.46
C ALA A 85 -8.48 -6.37 5.40
N VAL A 86 -8.30 -5.04 5.26
CA VAL A 86 -9.09 -4.05 6.01
C VAL A 86 -10.59 -4.25 5.76
N ARG A 87 -11.00 -4.33 4.48
CA ARG A 87 -12.41 -4.55 4.14
C ARG A 87 -12.96 -5.87 4.68
N GLU A 88 -12.17 -6.95 4.63
CA GLU A 88 -12.58 -8.25 5.16
C GLU A 88 -12.80 -8.20 6.68
N ALA A 89 -11.97 -7.46 7.40
CA ALA A 89 -12.07 -7.33 8.85
C ALA A 89 -13.16 -6.35 9.32
N SER A 90 -13.53 -5.36 8.50
CA SER A 90 -14.39 -4.24 8.94
C SER A 90 -15.69 -4.06 8.17
N GLY A 91 -15.78 -4.59 6.95
CA GLY A 91 -16.85 -4.25 6.01
C GLY A 91 -16.72 -2.86 5.38
N ALA A 92 -15.59 -2.17 5.55
CA ALA A 92 -15.32 -0.84 4.99
C ALA A 92 -15.53 -0.79 3.48
N TRP A 93 -16.08 0.31 2.98
CA TRP A 93 -16.02 0.63 1.56
C TRP A 93 -14.58 1.02 1.19
N ILE A 94 -14.21 0.76 -0.07
CA ILE A 94 -12.90 1.17 -0.62
C ILE A 94 -13.15 2.08 -1.81
N ALA A 95 -12.52 3.25 -1.81
CA ALA A 95 -12.53 4.20 -2.91
C ALA A 95 -11.10 4.43 -3.42
N MET A 96 -10.97 4.50 -4.74
CA MET A 96 -9.74 4.82 -5.46
C MET A 96 -10.13 5.52 -6.75
N HIS A 97 -9.32 6.44 -7.25
CA HIS A 97 -9.59 7.08 -8.53
C HIS A 97 -9.70 6.04 -9.67
N ALA A 98 -10.54 6.31 -10.67
CA ALA A 98 -10.83 5.34 -11.73
C ALA A 98 -9.60 5.00 -12.60
N ALA A 99 -8.71 5.98 -12.81
CA ALA A 99 -7.46 5.77 -13.54
C ALA A 99 -6.53 4.80 -12.81
N ASP A 100 -6.36 4.96 -11.50
CA ASP A 100 -5.57 4.06 -10.65
C ASP A 100 -6.20 2.66 -10.56
N THR A 101 -7.53 2.61 -10.43
CA THR A 101 -8.27 1.33 -10.44
C THR A 101 -8.03 0.55 -11.73
N ALA A 102 -7.96 1.24 -12.88
CA ALA A 102 -7.66 0.61 -14.16
C ALA A 102 -6.24 0.02 -14.19
N ILE A 103 -5.26 0.69 -13.57
CA ILE A 103 -3.89 0.18 -13.44
C ILE A 103 -3.88 -1.07 -12.56
N VAL A 104 -4.50 -1.04 -11.38
CA VAL A 104 -4.56 -2.21 -10.47
C VAL A 104 -5.16 -3.42 -11.19
N ARG A 105 -6.27 -3.24 -11.91
CA ARG A 105 -6.92 -4.31 -12.69
C ARG A 105 -6.02 -4.84 -13.80
N ARG A 106 -5.36 -3.96 -14.55
CA ARG A 106 -4.43 -4.33 -15.62
C ARG A 106 -3.24 -5.12 -15.07
N THR A 107 -2.64 -4.66 -13.97
CA THR A 107 -1.49 -5.30 -13.35
C THR A 107 -1.85 -6.70 -12.85
N ARG A 108 -3.01 -6.89 -12.21
CA ARG A 108 -3.49 -8.21 -11.79
C ARG A 108 -3.73 -9.18 -12.94
N GLY A 109 -4.14 -8.68 -14.11
CA GLY A 109 -4.36 -9.50 -15.31
C GLY A 109 -3.11 -9.69 -16.18
N THR A 110 -1.99 -9.06 -15.83
CA THR A 110 -0.77 -9.08 -16.65
C THR A 110 0.26 -10.00 -16.01
N GLY A 111 0.77 -10.97 -16.78
CA GLY A 111 1.84 -11.84 -16.31
C GLY A 111 3.11 -11.05 -15.97
N PRO A 112 3.89 -11.50 -14.96
CA PRO A 112 5.09 -10.80 -14.48
C PRO A 112 6.12 -10.54 -15.59
N ASP A 113 6.22 -11.41 -16.60
CA ASP A 113 7.14 -11.24 -17.72
C ASP A 113 6.95 -9.91 -18.47
N ARG A 114 5.70 -9.49 -18.67
CA ARG A 114 5.41 -8.21 -19.34
C ARG A 114 5.90 -7.01 -18.54
N TRP A 115 5.86 -7.09 -17.21
CA TRP A 115 6.41 -6.06 -16.35
C TRP A 115 7.94 -6.01 -16.46
N PHE A 116 8.62 -7.16 -16.44
CA PHE A 116 10.07 -7.22 -16.58
C PHE A 116 10.56 -6.75 -17.95
N THR A 117 9.86 -7.12 -19.03
CA THR A 117 10.14 -6.58 -20.37
C THR A 117 10.00 -5.07 -20.39
N TYR A 118 8.86 -4.55 -19.91
CA TYR A 118 8.62 -3.11 -19.84
C TYR A 118 9.71 -2.36 -19.03
N MET A 119 10.06 -2.87 -17.86
CA MET A 119 11.09 -2.27 -17.01
C MET A 119 12.48 -2.32 -17.66
N THR A 120 12.82 -3.44 -18.29
CA THR A 120 14.08 -3.60 -19.03
C THR A 120 14.17 -2.58 -20.17
N ASP A 121 13.12 -2.43 -20.96
CA ASP A 121 13.07 -1.48 -22.08
C ASP A 121 13.20 -0.04 -21.59
N LYS A 122 12.48 0.32 -20.51
CA LYS A 122 12.55 1.65 -19.91
C LYS A 122 13.93 1.99 -19.36
N LEU A 123 14.54 1.08 -18.62
CA LEU A 123 15.88 1.29 -18.06
C LEU A 123 16.95 1.33 -19.16
N THR A 124 16.82 0.49 -20.19
CA THR A 124 17.71 0.52 -21.37
C THR A 124 17.61 1.88 -22.07
N ALA A 125 16.39 2.36 -22.32
CA ALA A 125 16.17 3.66 -22.95
C ALA A 125 16.68 4.85 -22.10
N ALA A 126 16.73 4.68 -20.77
CA ALA A 126 17.30 5.65 -19.84
C ALA A 126 18.84 5.56 -19.72
N GLY A 127 19.49 4.62 -20.40
CA GLY A 127 20.94 4.43 -20.35
C GLY A 127 21.44 3.71 -19.09
N ALA A 128 20.58 2.92 -18.44
CA ALA A 128 20.97 2.15 -17.25
C ALA A 128 22.11 1.14 -17.58
N PRO A 129 23.13 1.03 -16.73
CA PRO A 129 24.18 0.02 -16.87
C PRO A 129 23.63 -1.42 -16.94
N GLU A 130 24.33 -2.28 -17.69
CA GLU A 130 23.92 -3.69 -17.89
C GLU A 130 23.78 -4.46 -16.58
N GLU A 131 24.57 -4.14 -15.54
CA GLU A 131 24.47 -4.77 -14.22
C GLU A 131 23.10 -4.58 -13.55
N HIS A 132 22.38 -3.49 -13.86
CA HIS A 132 21.02 -3.26 -13.40
C HIS A 132 19.96 -3.92 -14.29
N LEU A 133 20.30 -4.18 -15.57
CA LEU A 133 19.39 -4.82 -16.54
C LEU A 133 19.41 -6.34 -16.43
N ALA A 134 20.58 -6.94 -16.17
CA ALA A 134 20.78 -8.38 -16.15
C ALA A 134 19.81 -9.13 -15.20
N PRO A 135 19.52 -8.65 -13.97
CA PRO A 135 18.57 -9.31 -13.07
C PRO A 135 17.11 -9.31 -13.58
N LEU A 136 16.74 -8.37 -14.44
CA LEU A 136 15.39 -8.27 -15.01
C LEU A 136 15.20 -9.23 -16.18
N ARG A 137 16.29 -9.63 -16.85
CA ARG A 137 16.30 -10.57 -17.99
C ARG A 137 16.48 -12.03 -17.58
N ALA A 138 16.88 -12.28 -16.34
CA ALA A 138 17.12 -13.63 -15.85
C ALA A 138 15.82 -14.46 -15.80
N PRO A 139 15.84 -15.72 -16.26
CA PRO A 139 14.68 -16.60 -16.15
C PRO A 139 14.32 -16.82 -14.67
N ARG A 140 13.05 -16.60 -14.33
CA ARG A 140 12.57 -16.77 -12.95
C ARG A 140 12.04 -18.18 -12.75
N ARG A 141 12.38 -18.77 -11.60
CA ARG A 141 11.74 -20.01 -11.14
C ARG A 141 10.27 -19.72 -10.82
N PRO A 142 9.35 -20.63 -11.20
CA PRO A 142 7.93 -20.51 -10.86
C PRO A 142 7.70 -20.55 -9.36
#